data_AF-A0A6I1MN42-F1
#
_entry.id   AF-A0A6I1MN42-F1
#
_cell.length_a   1.000
_cell.length_b   1.000
_cell.length_c   1.000
_cell.angle_alpha   90.00
_cell.angle_beta   90.00
_cell.angle_gamma   90.00
#
_symmetry.space_group_name_H-M   'P 1'
#
loop_
_entity.id
_entity.type
_entity.pdbx_description
1 polymer ?
#
loop_
_entity_poly.entity_id
_entity_poly.type
_entity_poly.pdbx_seq_one_letter_code
_entity_poly.pdbx_strand_id
1 'polypeptide(L)' 'MIKDKKSKHNKLRIFYYNPKNHSGVVNKRKGIGSTINFGSKEGRHLFAAMMIPVFIAIIVIIVIVALKK' A
#
# COMPACT_ATOMS: atom_id res chain seq x y z
N MET A 1 9.88 -27.58 10.88
CA MET A 1 8.65 -27.53 10.07
C MET A 1 7.88 -26.22 10.33
N ILE A 2 8.36 -25.05 9.84
CA ILE A 2 7.66 -23.74 9.93
C ILE A 2 8.03 -22.85 8.72
N LYS A 3 8.18 -23.41 7.52
CA LYS A 3 8.46 -22.59 6.31
C LYS A 3 7.22 -22.41 5.43
N ASP A 4 6.26 -23.33 5.48
CA ASP A 4 5.18 -23.40 4.49
C ASP A 4 3.96 -22.53 4.79
N LYS A 5 3.68 -22.18 6.05
CA LYS A 5 2.53 -21.30 6.38
C LYS A 5 2.76 -19.82 6.03
N LYS A 6 4.01 -19.38 5.77
CA LYS A 6 4.35 -17.96 5.47
C LYS A 6 4.26 -17.60 3.99
N SER A 7 3.93 -18.55 3.11
CA SER A 7 3.90 -18.34 1.65
C SER A 7 2.57 -17.74 1.14
N LYS A 8 1.48 -17.87 1.92
CA LYS A 8 0.10 -17.69 1.42
C LYS A 8 -0.43 -16.24 1.37
N HIS A 9 0.44 -15.27 1.59
CA HIS A 9 0.08 -13.86 1.87
C HIS A 9 0.59 -12.88 0.80
N ASN A 10 0.95 -13.40 -0.36
CA ASN A 10 1.53 -12.66 -1.47
C ASN A 10 0.50 -12.49 -2.60
N LYS A 11 -0.68 -11.92 -2.29
CA LYS A 11 -1.82 -11.95 -3.25
C LYS A 11 -1.60 -11.09 -4.51
N LEU A 12 -0.57 -10.26 -4.53
CA LEU A 12 0.12 -9.78 -5.73
C LEU A 12 1.60 -9.66 -5.35
N ARG A 13 2.54 -10.33 -6.04
CA ARG A 13 3.99 -10.41 -5.69
C ARG A 13 4.70 -9.05 -5.44
N ILE A 14 4.02 -7.94 -5.67
CA ILE A 14 4.49 -6.56 -5.52
C ILE A 14 4.20 -5.99 -4.12
N PHE A 15 3.11 -6.40 -3.46
CA PHE A 15 2.65 -5.83 -2.19
C PHE A 15 2.54 -6.86 -1.06
N TYR A 16 3.01 -6.49 0.13
CA TYR A 16 2.92 -7.34 1.32
C TYR A 16 1.50 -7.31 1.91
N TYR A 17 0.90 -8.48 2.13
CA TYR A 17 -0.48 -8.59 2.64
C TYR A 17 -0.62 -9.66 3.72
N ASN A 18 -0.62 -9.27 5.00
CA ASN A 18 -0.85 -10.19 6.12
C ASN A 18 -1.98 -9.69 7.03
N PRO A 19 -3.21 -10.22 6.89
CA PRO A 19 -4.36 -9.77 7.68
C PRO A 19 -4.29 -10.21 9.14
N LYS A 20 -3.40 -11.15 9.50
CA LYS A 20 -3.18 -11.61 10.88
C LYS A 20 -2.21 -10.71 11.66
N ASN A 21 -1.50 -9.83 10.96
CA ASN A 21 -0.63 -8.85 11.57
C ASN A 21 -1.33 -7.49 11.55
N HIS A 22 -1.57 -6.90 12.71
CA HIS A 22 -2.27 -5.62 12.83
C HIS A 22 -1.39 -4.41 12.50
N SER A 23 -0.06 -4.55 12.50
CA SER A 23 0.86 -3.45 12.17
C SER A 23 0.64 -2.92 10.75
N GLY A 24 0.55 -1.60 10.59
CA GLY A 24 0.49 -0.92 9.30
C GLY A 24 1.74 -1.02 8.43
N VAL A 25 2.91 -1.03 9.06
CA VAL A 25 4.23 -1.11 8.41
C VAL A 25 5.02 -2.28 9.01
N VAL A 26 5.70 -3.03 8.17
CA VAL A 26 6.52 -4.18 8.58
C VAL A 26 7.86 -4.16 7.88
N ASN A 27 8.87 -4.77 8.49
CA ASN A 27 10.16 -4.96 7.83
C ASN A 27 10.02 -5.84 6.58
N LYS A 28 10.73 -5.50 5.50
CA LYS A 28 10.75 -6.32 4.29
C LYS A 28 11.32 -7.70 4.61
N ARG A 29 10.73 -8.73 4.01
CA ARG A 29 11.20 -10.13 4.18
C ARG A 29 12.56 -10.38 3.51
N LYS A 30 12.89 -9.60 2.48
CA LYS A 30 14.17 -9.65 1.76
C LYS A 30 14.65 -8.20 1.52
N GLY A 31 15.93 -7.95 1.79
CA GLY A 31 16.54 -6.63 1.67
C GLY A 31 16.34 -5.73 2.89
N ILE A 32 16.87 -4.52 2.81
CA ILE A 32 16.82 -3.50 3.86
C ILE A 32 15.58 -2.62 3.64
N GLY A 33 14.93 -2.24 4.74
CA GLY A 33 13.82 -1.29 4.78
C GLY A 33 12.47 -1.91 5.12
N SER A 34 11.44 -1.07 5.04
CA SER A 34 10.08 -1.39 5.47
C SER A 34 9.10 -1.40 4.29
N THR A 35 7.98 -2.09 4.47
CA THR A 35 6.88 -2.16 3.51
C THR A 35 5.55 -1.99 4.23
N ILE A 36 4.55 -1.46 3.53
CA ILE A 36 3.19 -1.36 4.02
C ILE A 36 2.55 -2.75 4.05
N ASN A 37 1.85 -3.04 5.13
CA ASN A 37 1.01 -4.23 5.25
C ASN A 37 -0.42 -3.92 4.84
N PHE A 38 -0.76 -4.24 3.59
CA PHE A 38 -2.11 -4.03 3.06
C PHE A 38 -3.18 -4.93 3.72
N GLY A 39 -2.75 -5.95 4.48
CA GLY A 39 -3.63 -6.79 5.27
C GLY A 39 -4.24 -6.07 6.46
N SER A 40 -3.55 -5.08 7.04
CA SER A 40 -4.03 -4.33 8.20
C SER A 40 -4.86 -3.10 7.81
N LYS A 41 -5.77 -2.69 8.70
CA LYS A 41 -6.56 -1.46 8.52
C LYS A 41 -5.65 -0.23 8.47
N GLU A 42 -4.66 -0.18 9.36
CA GLU A 42 -3.64 0.87 9.39
C GLU A 42 -2.87 0.97 8.09
N GLY A 43 -2.38 -0.16 7.55
CA GLY A 43 -1.59 -0.14 6.32
C GLY A 43 -2.40 0.35 5.12
N ARG A 44 -3.69 0.01 5.04
CA ARG A 44 -4.58 0.55 4.01
C ARG A 44 -4.82 2.05 4.18
N HIS A 45 -5.00 2.55 5.41
CA HIS A 45 -5.15 3.98 5.65
C HIS A 45 -3.86 4.75 5.34
N LEU A 46 -2.69 4.21 5.71
CA LEU A 46 -1.40 4.78 5.37
C LEU A 46 -1.22 4.90 3.86
N PHE A 47 -1.51 3.82 3.12
CA PHE A 47 -1.44 3.85 1.67
C PHE A 47 -2.42 4.87 1.06
N ALA A 48 -3.67 4.92 1.54
CA ALA A 48 -4.64 5.90 1.07
C ALA A 48 -4.19 7.34 1.33
N ALA A 49 -3.59 7.62 2.49
CA ALA A 49 -3.03 8.93 2.82
C ALA A 49 -1.89 9.33 1.87
N MET A 50 -1.02 8.37 1.49
CA MET A 50 0.05 8.60 0.51
C MET A 50 -0.48 8.93 -0.89
N MET A 51 -1.72 8.53 -1.22
CA MET A 51 -2.34 8.80 -2.52
C MET A 51 -3.04 10.18 -2.59
N ILE A 52 -3.25 10.87 -1.46
CA ILE A 52 -3.83 12.22 -1.42
C ILE A 52 -3.17 13.19 -2.41
N PRO A 53 -1.82 13.37 -2.44
CA PRO A 53 -1.19 14.30 -3.38
C PRO A 53 -1.44 13.91 -4.86
N VAL A 54 -1.51 12.61 -5.16
CA VAL A 54 -1.81 12.12 -6.51
C VAL A 54 -3.24 12.52 -6.91
N PHE A 55 -4.20 12.35 -6.02
CA PHE A 55 -5.59 12.76 -6.26
C PHE A 55 -5.71 14.28 -6.44
N ILE A 56 -5.00 15.08 -5.63
CA ILE A 56 -4.97 16.54 -5.79
C ILE A 56 -4.45 16.92 -7.18
N ALA A 57 -3.33 16.32 -7.61
CA ALA A 57 -2.77 16.58 -8.93
C ALA A 57 -3.75 16.24 -10.07
N ILE A 58 -4.44 15.11 -9.97
CA ILE A 58 -5.46 14.70 -10.95
C ILE A 58 -6.60 15.72 -11.00
N ILE A 59 -7.13 16.15 -9.85
CA ILE A 59 -8.21 17.15 -9.77
C ILE A 59 -7.76 18.47 -10.42
N VAL A 60 -6.56 18.96 -10.10
CA VAL A 60 -6.02 20.19 -10.68
C VAL A 60 -5.93 20.09 -12.20
N ILE A 61 -5.43 18.97 -12.74
CA ILE A 61 -5.37 18.75 -14.20
C ILE A 61 -6.76 18.78 -14.82
N ILE A 62 -7.74 18.11 -14.20
CA ILE A 62 -9.12 18.10 -14.68
C ILE A 62 -9.69 19.52 -14.72
N VAL A 63 -9.49 20.32 -13.67
CA VAL A 63 -9.95 21.72 -13.61
C VAL A 63 -9.28 22.56 -14.70
N ILE A 64 -7.97 22.45 -14.88
CA ILE A 64 -7.25 23.18 -15.93
C ILE A 64 -7.78 22.83 -17.32
N VAL A 65 -8.00 21.54 -17.59
CA VAL A 65 -8.55 21.08 -18.88
C VAL A 65 -9.99 21.56 -19.07
N ALA A 66 -10.81 21.55 -18.02
CA ALA A 66 -12.18 22.02 -18.07
C ALA A 66 -12.27 23.54 -18.32
N LEU A 67 -11.38 24.34 -17.72
CA LEU A 67 -11.31 25.79 -17.90
C LEU A 67 -10.70 26.23 -19.24
N LYS A 68 -9.97 25.32 -19.92
CA LYS A 68 -9.41 25.56 -21.25
C LYS A 68 -10.42 25.29 -22.38
N LYS A 69 -11.55 24.64 -22.09
CA LYS A 69 -12.69 24.53 -22.99
C LYS A 69 -13.56 25.76 -22.89
#